data_AF-A0A9D5J744-F1
#
_entry.id   AF-A0A9D5J744-F1
#
_cell.length_a   1.000
_cell.length_b   1.000
_cell.length_c   1.000
_cell.angle_alpha   90.00
_cell.angle_beta   90.00
_cell.angle_gamma   90.00
#
_symmetry.space_group_name_H-M   'P 1'
#
loop_
_entity.id
_entity.type
_entity.pdbx_description
1 polymer ?
#
loop_
_entity_poly.entity_id
_entity_poly.type
_entity_poly.pdbx_seq_one_letter_code
_entity_poly.pdbx_strand_id
1 'polypeptide(L)'
;MRTARRGLAVAAFIMAAALAQARSPLPAAAETRPPSLALVDANARAAGNRRAVAVALGKRLFSNVWPVQILKVRVDGIGRHEVAGLVLSGVKFHGRVDEAGFLDEVAALVATSLAAVPIEEVDVWAITPLDVAKGTVVAGDNAQPTARIVFAATVRRGDAPTFARRLASGTGVYWNPWWKRSLAATAPAQRQGTTRRLGVAGHVVVHSLPGARIV
;
A
#
# COMPACT_ATOMS: atom_id res chain seq x y z
N MET A 1 25.29 -54.90 71.69
CA MET A 1 26.27 -54.52 72.73
C MET A 1 27.34 -53.63 72.11
N ARG A 2 27.59 -52.47 72.74
CA ARG A 2 28.79 -51.59 72.68
C ARG A 2 29.17 -51.00 71.30
N THR A 3 28.81 -49.75 70.95
CA THR A 3 29.41 -48.43 71.29
C THR A 3 30.92 -48.29 71.01
N ALA A 4 31.32 -47.44 70.05
CA ALA A 4 32.36 -46.42 70.24
C ALA A 4 32.51 -45.43 69.05
N ARG A 5 32.16 -44.16 69.32
CA ARG A 5 32.94 -42.91 69.10
C ARG A 5 33.39 -42.58 67.66
N ARG A 6 32.71 -41.64 66.97
CA ARG A 6 32.93 -40.17 66.99
C ARG A 6 34.41 -39.74 66.86
N GLY A 7 34.78 -39.29 65.66
CA GLY A 7 35.94 -38.45 65.38
C GLY A 7 35.53 -37.40 64.35
N LEU A 8 35.47 -36.15 64.80
CA LEU A 8 35.10 -34.95 64.07
C LEU A 8 36.31 -34.50 63.23
N ALA A 9 36.15 -34.28 61.92
CA ALA A 9 37.09 -33.50 61.13
C ALA A 9 36.30 -32.61 60.16
N VAL A 10 35.95 -31.42 60.65
CA VAL A 10 35.50 -30.29 59.85
C VAL A 10 36.75 -29.75 59.16
N ALA A 11 36.87 -29.95 57.85
CA ALA A 11 37.83 -29.25 57.01
C ALA A 11 37.06 -28.34 56.05
N ALA A 12 37.08 -27.06 56.36
CA ALA A 12 36.55 -26.00 55.53
C ALA A 12 37.29 -25.94 54.19
N PHE A 13 36.57 -26.15 53.09
CA PHE A 13 37.02 -25.76 51.75
C PHE A 13 36.21 -24.52 51.34
N ILE A 14 36.71 -23.35 51.73
CA ILE A 14 36.21 -22.05 51.30
C ILE A 14 37.15 -21.51 50.21
N MET A 15 36.53 -21.13 49.09
CA MET A 15 36.99 -20.18 48.08
C MET A 15 38.29 -20.43 47.30
N ALA A 16 38.12 -20.81 46.04
CA ALA A 16 38.78 -20.13 44.92
C ALA A 16 38.01 -20.36 43.59
N ALA A 17 36.70 -20.07 43.56
CA ALA A 17 36.00 -19.86 42.29
C ALA A 17 36.27 -18.41 41.86
N ALA A 18 37.49 -18.19 41.36
CA ALA A 18 37.90 -16.90 40.81
C ALA A 18 36.92 -16.49 39.71
N LEU A 19 36.44 -15.26 39.84
CA LEU A 19 35.50 -14.57 38.97
C LEU A 19 35.96 -14.60 37.50
N ALA A 20 35.66 -15.68 36.78
CA ALA A 20 35.38 -15.59 35.36
C ALA A 20 33.89 -15.24 35.21
N GLN A 21 33.50 -14.07 35.73
CA GLN A 21 32.32 -13.40 35.21
C GLN A 21 32.67 -13.11 33.74
N ALA A 22 32.25 -14.01 32.87
CA ALA A 22 32.11 -13.74 31.45
C ALA A 22 31.37 -12.40 31.37
N ARG A 23 32.09 -11.34 31.03
CA ARG A 23 31.50 -10.09 30.59
C ARG A 23 30.76 -10.45 29.31
N SER A 24 29.51 -10.89 29.45
CA SER A 24 28.59 -10.98 28.33
C SER A 24 28.70 -9.65 27.62
N PRO A 25 29.14 -9.61 26.34
CA PRO A 25 29.16 -8.36 25.61
C PRO A 25 27.75 -7.78 25.71
N LEU A 26 27.65 -6.57 26.28
CA LEU A 26 26.41 -5.82 26.27
C LEU A 26 25.89 -5.86 24.83
N PRO A 27 24.64 -6.30 24.58
CA PRO A 27 24.11 -6.32 23.23
C PRO A 27 24.32 -4.93 22.66
N ALA A 28 25.09 -4.84 21.57
CA ALA A 28 25.33 -3.59 20.88
C ALA A 28 23.97 -2.93 20.71
N ALA A 29 23.82 -1.72 21.26
CA ALA A 29 22.58 -0.97 21.18
C ALA A 29 22.17 -0.97 19.70
N ALA A 30 21.10 -1.71 19.39
CA ALA A 30 20.64 -1.86 18.02
C ALA A 30 20.34 -0.45 17.53
N GLU A 31 21.13 0.01 16.57
CA GLU A 31 21.02 1.34 16.00
C GLU A 31 19.61 1.46 15.44
N THR A 32 18.75 2.19 16.16
CA THR A 32 17.34 2.37 15.81
C THR A 32 17.28 3.26 14.59
N ARG A 33 17.42 2.65 13.40
CA ARG A 33 17.18 3.35 12.14
C ARG A 33 15.77 3.93 12.17
N PRO A 34 15.59 5.19 11.73
CA PRO A 34 14.27 5.76 11.63
C PRO A 34 13.40 4.90 10.71
N PRO A 35 12.08 4.78 11.01
CA PRO A 35 11.19 4.00 10.18
C PRO A 35 11.15 4.59 8.75
N SER A 36 11.09 3.72 7.74
CA SER A 36 10.93 4.18 6.36
C SER A 36 9.57 4.85 6.17
N LEU A 37 9.47 5.81 5.23
CA LEU A 37 8.20 6.46 4.89
C LEU A 37 7.12 5.43 4.52
N ALA A 38 7.48 4.38 3.79
CA ALA A 38 6.58 3.28 3.47
C ALA A 38 5.97 2.60 4.71
N LEU A 39 6.76 2.44 5.79
CA LEU A 39 6.28 1.88 7.05
C LEU A 39 5.39 2.89 7.81
N VAL A 40 5.73 4.18 7.78
CA VAL A 40 4.91 5.24 8.39
C VAL A 40 3.54 5.29 7.71
N ASP A 41 3.50 5.36 6.37
CA ASP A 41 2.27 5.34 5.57
C ASP A 41 1.47 4.05 5.79
N ALA A 42 2.13 2.89 5.82
CA ALA A 42 1.47 1.61 6.09
C ALA A 42 0.76 1.60 7.44
N ASN A 43 1.41 2.10 8.49
CA ASN A 43 0.80 2.19 9.81
C ASN A 43 -0.37 3.18 9.84
N ALA A 44 -0.20 4.35 9.23
CA ALA A 44 -1.23 5.39 9.21
C ALA A 44 -2.49 4.96 8.45
N ARG A 45 -2.34 4.14 7.40
CA ARG A 45 -3.42 3.77 6.48
C ARG A 45 -3.95 2.35 6.67
N ALA A 46 -3.35 1.55 7.55
CA ALA A 46 -3.84 0.22 7.89
C ALA A 46 -5.17 0.28 8.67
N ALA A 47 -6.08 -0.64 8.38
CA ALA A 47 -7.37 -0.80 9.06
C ALA A 47 -7.82 -2.29 9.08
N GLY A 48 -8.93 -2.56 9.77
CA GLY A 48 -9.54 -3.89 9.84
C GLY A 48 -9.08 -4.73 11.04
N ASN A 49 -9.73 -5.88 11.24
CA ASN A 49 -9.46 -6.76 12.39
C ASN A 49 -8.16 -7.59 12.26
N ARG A 50 -7.54 -7.62 11.07
CA ARG A 50 -6.21 -8.21 10.80
C ARG A 50 -5.15 -7.12 10.55
N ARG A 51 -5.10 -6.10 11.42
CA ARG A 51 -4.24 -4.91 11.25
C ARG A 51 -2.76 -5.22 10.94
N ALA A 52 -2.16 -6.23 11.57
CA ALA A 52 -0.76 -6.58 11.30
C ALA A 52 -0.53 -7.02 9.85
N VAL A 53 -1.47 -7.78 9.27
CA VAL A 53 -1.45 -8.18 7.85
C VAL A 53 -1.65 -6.96 6.96
N ALA A 54 -2.57 -6.05 7.32
CA ALA A 54 -2.77 -4.79 6.60
C ALA A 54 -1.51 -3.91 6.58
N VAL A 55 -0.75 -3.85 7.69
CA VAL A 55 0.54 -3.13 7.74
C VAL A 55 1.60 -3.81 6.87
N ALA A 56 1.70 -5.15 6.92
CA ALA A 56 2.65 -5.89 6.08
C ALA A 56 2.37 -5.69 4.59
N LEU A 57 1.10 -5.79 4.19
CA LEU A 57 0.64 -5.50 2.85
C LEU A 57 0.92 -4.03 2.47
N GLY A 58 0.53 -3.09 3.34
CA GLY A 58 0.77 -1.66 3.15
C GLY A 58 2.25 -1.35 2.93
N LYS A 59 3.15 -1.94 3.71
CA LYS A 59 4.60 -1.74 3.55
C LYS A 59 5.08 -2.12 2.14
N ARG A 60 4.53 -3.19 1.57
CA ARG A 60 4.85 -3.63 0.20
C ARG A 60 4.23 -2.72 -0.87
N LEU A 61 3.04 -2.21 -0.63
CA LEU A 61 2.39 -1.28 -1.56
C LEU A 61 3.10 0.09 -1.54
N PHE A 62 3.30 0.68 -0.36
CA PHE A 62 3.92 2.01 -0.20
C PHE A 62 5.43 2.05 -0.46
N SER A 63 6.07 0.91 -0.76
CA SER A 63 7.45 0.92 -1.28
C SER A 63 7.55 1.35 -2.75
N ASN A 64 6.42 1.48 -3.44
CA ASN A 64 6.34 2.00 -4.81
C ASN A 64 5.53 3.31 -4.85
N VAL A 65 5.83 4.14 -5.84
CA VAL A 65 5.00 5.32 -6.16
C VAL A 65 3.96 4.91 -7.20
N TRP A 66 2.69 5.03 -6.82
CA TRP A 66 1.52 4.67 -7.61
C TRP A 66 0.89 5.94 -8.20
N PRO A 67 0.57 6.01 -9.50
CA PRO A 67 -0.19 7.14 -10.05
C PRO A 67 -1.52 7.36 -9.32
N VAL A 68 -2.22 6.31 -8.91
CA VAL A 68 -3.41 6.35 -8.07
C VAL A 68 -3.03 6.33 -6.59
N GLN A 69 -3.54 7.30 -5.84
CA GLN A 69 -3.28 7.38 -4.40
C GLN A 69 -4.06 6.30 -3.64
N ILE A 70 -3.35 5.44 -2.91
CA ILE A 70 -3.95 4.49 -1.95
C ILE A 70 -4.29 5.24 -0.66
N LEU A 71 -5.57 5.38 -0.33
CA LEU A 71 -6.05 6.06 0.87
C LEU A 71 -6.03 5.15 2.11
N LYS A 72 -6.34 3.87 1.93
CA LYS A 72 -6.47 2.90 3.03
C LYS A 72 -6.16 1.49 2.55
N VAL A 73 -5.53 0.71 3.42
CA VAL A 73 -5.36 -0.74 3.29
C VAL A 73 -6.07 -1.38 4.47
N ARG A 74 -7.16 -2.10 4.20
CA ARG A 74 -7.95 -2.78 5.21
C ARG A 74 -7.75 -4.28 5.05
N VAL A 75 -7.56 -5.02 6.12
CA VAL A 75 -7.64 -6.49 6.07
C VAL A 75 -8.57 -6.96 7.16
N ASP A 76 -9.63 -7.63 6.74
CA ASP A 76 -10.57 -8.30 7.64
C ASP A 76 -10.49 -9.81 7.43
N GLY A 77 -10.74 -10.56 8.50
CA GLY A 77 -10.82 -12.01 8.39
C GLY A 77 -11.64 -12.68 9.49
N ILE A 78 -12.06 -13.90 9.18
CA ILE A 78 -12.76 -14.83 10.09
C ILE A 78 -12.09 -16.19 9.96
N GLY A 79 -11.52 -16.69 11.05
CA GLY A 79 -10.71 -17.91 11.00
C GLY A 79 -9.50 -17.72 10.08
N ARG A 80 -9.40 -18.56 9.04
CA ARG A 80 -8.33 -18.52 8.03
C ARG A 80 -8.69 -17.68 6.78
N HIS A 81 -9.95 -17.25 6.67
CA HIS A 81 -10.41 -16.46 5.55
C HIS A 81 -10.04 -15.00 5.76
N GLU A 82 -9.21 -14.44 4.89
CA GLU A 82 -8.75 -13.05 4.95
C GLU A 82 -9.00 -12.35 3.62
N VAL A 83 -9.60 -11.16 3.68
CA VAL A 83 -9.91 -10.30 2.55
C VAL A 83 -9.20 -8.97 2.73
N ALA A 84 -8.46 -8.53 1.71
CA ALA A 84 -7.86 -7.21 1.70
C ALA A 84 -8.73 -6.22 0.92
N GLY A 85 -9.09 -5.12 1.57
CA GLY A 85 -9.73 -3.98 0.94
C GLY A 85 -8.73 -2.85 0.65
N LEU A 86 -8.57 -2.48 -0.61
CA LEU A 86 -7.77 -1.34 -1.06
C LEU A 86 -8.72 -0.18 -1.38
N VAL A 87 -8.60 0.92 -0.63
CA VAL A 87 -9.36 2.15 -0.93
C VAL A 87 -8.43 3.12 -1.65
N LEU A 88 -8.81 3.48 -2.86
CA LEU A 88 -8.10 4.37 -3.77
C LEU A 88 -8.82 5.73 -3.85
N SER A 89 -8.05 6.78 -4.08
CA SER A 89 -8.59 8.09 -4.41
C SER A 89 -9.07 8.12 -5.85
N GLY A 90 -10.30 8.56 -6.08
CA GLY A 90 -10.84 8.82 -7.42
C GLY A 90 -10.59 10.25 -7.92
N VAL A 91 -9.92 11.11 -7.12
CA VAL A 91 -9.71 12.54 -7.45
C VAL A 91 -8.29 13.04 -7.25
N LYS A 92 -7.46 12.36 -6.44
CA LYS A 92 -6.07 12.75 -6.15
C LYS A 92 -5.13 11.71 -6.74
N PHE A 93 -4.65 11.98 -7.94
CA PHE A 93 -3.63 11.17 -8.61
C PHE A 93 -2.28 11.87 -8.53
N HIS A 94 -1.19 11.11 -8.45
CA HIS A 94 0.19 11.61 -8.52
C HIS A 94 0.66 11.84 -9.97
N GLY A 95 -0.21 11.62 -10.96
CA GLY A 95 0.05 11.83 -12.38
C GLY A 95 -1.25 11.83 -13.17
N ARG A 96 -1.15 11.95 -14.50
CA ARG A 96 -2.31 11.80 -15.38
C ARG A 96 -2.66 10.31 -15.46
N VAL A 97 -3.95 10.01 -15.35
CA VAL A 97 -4.48 8.65 -15.39
C VAL A 97 -5.70 8.66 -16.30
N ASP A 98 -5.65 7.89 -17.37
CA ASP A 98 -6.81 7.57 -18.21
C ASP A 98 -7.43 6.23 -17.77
N GLU A 99 -8.49 5.79 -18.45
CA GLU A 99 -9.17 4.53 -18.08
C GLU A 99 -8.24 3.31 -18.17
N ALA A 100 -7.43 3.21 -19.22
CA ALA A 100 -6.53 2.07 -19.41
C ALA A 100 -5.43 2.06 -18.33
N GLY A 101 -4.78 3.20 -18.10
CA GLY A 101 -3.76 3.33 -17.06
C GLY A 101 -4.32 3.07 -15.66
N PHE A 102 -5.56 3.49 -15.38
CA PHE A 102 -6.23 3.16 -14.11
C PHE A 102 -6.42 1.65 -13.95
N LEU A 103 -6.91 0.96 -14.99
CA LEU A 103 -7.16 -0.48 -14.94
C LEU A 103 -5.86 -1.29 -14.81
N ASP A 104 -4.81 -0.91 -15.53
CA ASP A 104 -3.48 -1.53 -15.43
C ASP A 104 -2.91 -1.39 -14.02
N GLU A 105 -3.09 -0.20 -13.42
CA GLU A 105 -2.66 0.04 -12.06
C GLU A 105 -3.45 -0.76 -11.02
N VAL A 106 -4.77 -0.86 -11.17
CA VAL A 106 -5.60 -1.72 -10.31
C VAL A 106 -5.16 -3.18 -10.41
N ALA A 107 -4.86 -3.67 -11.62
CA ALA A 107 -4.34 -5.03 -11.81
C ALA A 107 -2.99 -5.23 -11.10
N ALA A 108 -2.08 -4.27 -11.22
CA ALA A 108 -0.76 -4.32 -10.59
C ALA A 108 -0.84 -4.26 -9.05
N LEU A 109 -1.74 -3.44 -8.49
CA LEU A 109 -2.00 -3.35 -7.05
C LEU A 109 -2.53 -4.67 -6.49
N VAL A 110 -3.49 -5.29 -7.18
CA VAL A 110 -4.02 -6.61 -6.81
C VAL A 110 -2.91 -7.66 -6.86
N ALA A 111 -2.16 -7.74 -7.96
CA ALA A 111 -1.10 -8.72 -8.13
C ALA A 111 -0.04 -8.57 -7.03
N THR A 112 0.36 -7.33 -6.73
CA THR A 112 1.29 -7.02 -5.63
C THR A 112 0.72 -7.47 -4.28
N SER A 113 -0.58 -7.25 -4.06
CA SER A 113 -1.22 -7.61 -2.79
C SER A 113 -1.28 -9.10 -2.54
N LEU A 114 -1.70 -9.86 -3.56
CA LEU A 114 -1.75 -11.33 -3.51
C LEU A 114 -0.35 -11.94 -3.36
N ALA A 115 0.68 -11.32 -3.93
CA ALA A 115 2.05 -11.78 -3.78
C ALA A 115 2.65 -11.45 -2.40
N ALA A 116 2.18 -10.40 -1.73
CA ALA A 116 2.77 -9.92 -0.47
C ALA A 116 2.35 -10.75 0.75
N VAL A 117 1.10 -11.20 0.79
CA VAL A 117 0.49 -11.85 1.96
C VAL A 117 -0.48 -12.95 1.51
N PRO A 118 -0.73 -13.99 2.33
CA PRO A 118 -1.55 -15.15 1.95
C PRO A 118 -3.08 -14.91 2.07
N ILE A 119 -3.56 -13.71 1.73
CA ILE A 119 -4.99 -13.37 1.69
C ILE A 119 -5.74 -14.11 0.58
N GLU A 120 -7.04 -14.33 0.70
CA GLU A 120 -7.83 -15.12 -0.26
C GLU A 120 -8.48 -14.25 -1.33
N GLU A 121 -8.77 -12.99 -1.01
CA GLU A 121 -9.50 -12.07 -1.88
C GLU A 121 -8.97 -10.65 -1.71
N VAL A 122 -9.01 -9.88 -2.81
CA VAL A 122 -8.73 -8.46 -2.82
C VAL A 122 -9.94 -7.71 -3.36
N ASP A 123 -10.48 -6.81 -2.56
CA ASP A 123 -11.45 -5.81 -2.96
C ASP A 123 -10.72 -4.49 -3.25
N VAL A 124 -11.05 -3.86 -4.37
CA VAL A 124 -10.53 -2.55 -4.72
C VAL A 124 -11.70 -1.61 -4.93
N TRP A 125 -11.68 -0.47 -4.23
CA TRP A 125 -12.64 0.61 -4.43
C TRP A 125 -11.91 1.90 -4.74
N ALA A 126 -12.39 2.67 -5.71
CA ALA A 126 -12.04 4.08 -5.81
C ALA A 126 -13.19 4.92 -5.27
N ILE A 127 -12.86 5.93 -4.47
CA ILE A 127 -13.84 6.82 -3.84
C ILE A 127 -13.59 8.27 -4.20
N THR A 128 -14.67 9.02 -4.39
CA THR A 128 -14.62 10.48 -4.52
C THR A 128 -15.35 11.12 -3.34
N PRO A 129 -14.84 12.23 -2.78
CA PRO A 129 -15.55 12.94 -1.72
C PRO A 129 -16.97 13.33 -2.16
N LEU A 130 -17.90 13.26 -1.22
CA LEU A 130 -19.22 13.86 -1.36
C LEU A 130 -19.12 15.30 -0.86
N ASP A 131 -19.59 16.24 -1.68
CA ASP A 131 -19.65 17.64 -1.28
C ASP A 131 -20.87 17.82 -0.37
N VAL A 132 -20.65 17.62 0.91
CA VAL A 132 -21.67 17.76 1.95
C VAL A 132 -21.34 19.03 2.73
N ALA A 133 -22.23 20.02 2.63
CA ALA A 133 -22.06 21.27 3.35
C ALA A 133 -22.05 21.03 4.86
N LYS A 134 -21.30 21.86 5.58
CA LYS A 134 -21.31 21.84 7.04
C LYS A 134 -22.74 22.05 7.55
N GLY A 135 -23.21 21.17 8.43
CA GLY A 135 -24.56 21.25 9.01
C GLY A 135 -25.65 20.56 8.21
N THR A 136 -25.34 19.92 7.07
CA THR A 136 -26.31 19.04 6.39
C THR A 136 -26.67 17.88 7.29
N VAL A 137 -27.96 17.78 7.66
CA VAL A 137 -28.50 16.65 8.40
C VAL A 137 -28.48 15.43 7.50
N VAL A 138 -27.81 14.38 7.95
CA VAL A 138 -27.73 13.08 7.28
C VAL A 138 -28.40 12.05 8.18
N ALA A 139 -29.31 11.25 7.64
CA ALA A 139 -30.17 10.36 8.44
C ALA A 139 -29.42 9.07 8.85
N GLY A 140 -29.29 8.84 10.15
CA GLY A 140 -28.80 7.59 10.77
C GLY A 140 -27.63 7.81 11.75
N ASP A 141 -27.57 7.03 12.83
CA ASP A 141 -26.53 7.10 13.89
C ASP A 141 -25.09 6.83 13.39
N ASN A 142 -24.94 6.46 12.12
CA ASN A 142 -23.69 6.20 11.41
C ASN A 142 -23.59 6.93 10.05
N ALA A 143 -24.40 7.97 9.82
CA ALA A 143 -24.48 8.63 8.53
C ALA A 143 -23.25 9.52 8.26
N GLN A 144 -22.23 8.94 7.65
CA GLN A 144 -21.19 9.68 6.96
C GLN A 144 -20.75 8.97 5.67
N PRO A 145 -21.55 8.95 4.60
CA PRO A 145 -20.93 8.88 3.29
C PRO A 145 -20.28 10.25 3.04
N THR A 146 -19.06 10.44 3.57
CA THR A 146 -18.18 11.55 3.15
C THR A 146 -17.59 11.30 1.77
N ALA A 147 -17.85 10.12 1.20
CA ALA A 147 -17.40 9.73 -0.10
C ALA A 147 -18.38 8.76 -0.77
N ARG A 148 -18.36 8.74 -2.10
CA ARG A 148 -19.08 7.80 -2.96
C ARG A 148 -18.10 6.86 -3.65
N ILE A 149 -18.48 5.61 -3.81
CA ILE A 149 -17.72 4.64 -4.62
C ILE A 149 -17.95 4.99 -6.09
N VAL A 150 -16.87 5.15 -6.85
CA VAL A 150 -16.92 5.41 -8.31
C VAL A 150 -16.37 4.27 -9.15
N PHE A 151 -15.67 3.34 -8.50
CA PHE A 151 -15.17 2.10 -9.08
C PHE A 151 -15.14 1.03 -8.00
N ALA A 152 -15.52 -0.20 -8.35
CA ALA A 152 -15.29 -1.35 -7.49
C ALA A 152 -14.96 -2.61 -8.31
N ALA A 153 -13.97 -3.37 -7.87
CA ALA A 153 -13.64 -4.67 -8.42
C ALA A 153 -13.14 -5.60 -7.31
N THR A 154 -13.57 -6.85 -7.34
CA THR A 154 -13.21 -7.88 -6.36
C THR A 154 -12.58 -9.05 -7.06
N VAL A 155 -11.51 -9.62 -6.52
CA VAL A 155 -10.81 -10.76 -7.13
C VAL A 155 -10.31 -11.74 -6.08
N ARG A 156 -10.70 -13.00 -6.26
CA ARG A 156 -10.17 -14.11 -5.48
C ARG A 156 -8.80 -14.50 -6.00
N ARG A 157 -7.95 -15.01 -5.12
CA ARG A 157 -6.60 -15.48 -5.44
C ARG A 157 -6.58 -16.47 -6.61
N GLY A 158 -7.56 -17.38 -6.67
CA GLY A 158 -7.69 -18.35 -7.77
C GLY A 158 -8.00 -17.72 -9.13
N ASP A 159 -8.64 -16.56 -9.15
CA ASP A 159 -9.05 -15.87 -10.39
C ASP A 159 -8.01 -14.85 -10.88
N ALA A 160 -6.97 -14.60 -10.09
CA ALA A 160 -5.94 -13.59 -10.34
C ALA A 160 -5.33 -13.65 -11.75
N PRO A 161 -5.01 -14.84 -12.34
CA PRO A 161 -4.45 -14.92 -13.69
C PRO A 161 -5.35 -14.33 -14.78
N THR A 162 -6.65 -14.24 -14.53
CA THR A 162 -7.64 -13.73 -15.50
C THR A 162 -8.11 -12.31 -15.20
N PHE A 163 -7.65 -11.72 -14.09
CA PHE A 163 -8.21 -10.51 -13.54
C PHE A 163 -8.05 -9.29 -14.46
N ALA A 164 -6.86 -9.08 -15.03
CA ALA A 164 -6.60 -7.97 -15.95
C ALA A 164 -7.53 -8.00 -17.17
N ARG A 165 -7.74 -9.18 -17.76
CA ARG A 165 -8.69 -9.37 -18.87
C ARG A 165 -10.12 -9.06 -18.44
N ARG A 166 -10.51 -9.48 -17.24
CA ARG A 166 -11.85 -9.21 -16.67
C ARG A 166 -12.07 -7.72 -16.40
N LEU A 167 -11.04 -7.01 -15.93
CA LEU A 167 -11.07 -5.56 -15.77
C LEU A 167 -11.33 -4.87 -17.11
N ALA A 168 -10.58 -5.25 -18.14
CA ALA A 168 -10.73 -4.69 -19.48
C ALA A 168 -12.11 -4.98 -20.11
N SER A 169 -12.70 -6.16 -19.83
CA SER A 169 -14.06 -6.48 -20.30
C SER A 169 -15.18 -5.81 -19.50
N GLY A 170 -14.87 -5.26 -18.32
CA GLY A 170 -15.85 -4.69 -17.39
C GLY A 170 -16.72 -5.74 -16.68
N THR A 171 -16.44 -7.03 -16.83
CA THR A 171 -17.26 -8.09 -16.24
C THR A 171 -17.05 -8.17 -14.72
N GLY A 172 -18.12 -8.02 -13.93
CA GLY A 172 -17.99 -8.02 -12.46
C GLY A 172 -17.23 -6.80 -11.92
N VAL A 173 -17.22 -5.70 -12.68
CA VAL A 173 -16.61 -4.43 -12.30
C VAL A 173 -17.70 -3.36 -12.26
N TYR A 174 -17.79 -2.66 -11.13
CA TYR A 174 -18.67 -1.50 -11.03
C TYR A 174 -17.95 -0.25 -11.51
N TRP A 175 -18.65 0.56 -12.29
CA TRP A 175 -18.23 1.89 -12.73
C TRP A 175 -19.33 2.91 -12.51
N ASN A 176 -18.99 4.05 -11.90
CA ASN A 176 -19.83 5.24 -12.00
C ASN A 176 -19.68 5.85 -13.40
N PRO A 177 -20.76 6.00 -14.19
CA PRO A 177 -20.65 6.41 -15.60
C PRO A 177 -20.04 7.80 -15.79
N TRP A 178 -20.32 8.75 -14.89
CA TRP A 178 -19.77 10.10 -14.98
C TRP A 178 -18.27 10.10 -14.71
N TRP A 179 -17.84 9.38 -13.65
CA TRP A 179 -16.43 9.31 -13.30
C TRP A 179 -15.62 8.59 -14.38
N LYS A 180 -16.16 7.50 -14.93
CA LYS A 180 -15.57 6.79 -16.07
C LYS A 180 -15.29 7.73 -17.26
N ARG A 181 -16.28 8.55 -17.65
CA ARG A 181 -16.11 9.57 -18.70
C ARG A 181 -15.05 10.63 -18.35
N SER A 182 -14.93 10.99 -17.08
CA SER A 182 -13.93 11.98 -16.64
C SER A 182 -12.48 11.51 -16.84
N LEU A 183 -12.23 10.20 -16.70
CA LEU A 183 -10.91 9.63 -17.01
C LEU A 183 -10.60 9.71 -18.51
N ALA A 184 -11.60 9.47 -19.37
CA ALA A 184 -11.45 9.62 -20.82
C ALA A 184 -11.17 11.07 -21.25
N ALA A 185 -11.75 12.06 -20.57
CA ALA A 185 -11.50 13.49 -20.83
C ALA A 185 -10.08 13.95 -20.46
N THR A 186 -9.34 13.14 -19.70
CA THR A 186 -7.96 13.45 -19.28
C THR A 186 -6.92 12.96 -20.30
N ALA A 187 -7.35 12.17 -21.29
CA ALA A 187 -6.52 11.66 -22.38
C ALA A 187 -5.90 12.81 -23.20
N PRO A 188 -4.66 12.67 -23.71
CA PRO A 188 -4.02 13.72 -24.47
C PRO A 188 -4.85 14.04 -25.72
N ALA A 189 -5.05 15.34 -25.99
CA ALA A 189 -5.19 15.78 -27.36
C ALA A 189 -3.98 15.19 -28.10
N GLN A 190 -4.21 14.26 -29.03
CA GLN A 190 -3.15 13.74 -29.88
C GLN A 190 -2.37 14.96 -30.37
N ARG A 191 -1.08 15.04 -30.01
CA ARG A 191 -0.18 15.96 -30.69
C ARG A 191 -0.19 15.48 -32.14
N GLN A 192 -1.04 16.08 -32.96
CA GLN A 192 -0.89 16.04 -34.40
C GLN A 192 0.48 16.66 -34.64
N GLY A 193 1.50 15.82 -34.74
CA GLY A 193 2.79 16.20 -35.26
C GLY A 193 2.52 16.73 -36.64
N THR A 194 2.42 18.05 -36.76
CA THR A 194 2.40 18.72 -38.04
C THR A 194 3.81 18.54 -38.57
N THR A 195 4.04 17.43 -39.29
CA THR A 195 5.27 17.22 -40.03
C THR A 195 5.28 18.25 -41.15
N ARG A 196 5.70 19.47 -40.85
CA ARG A 196 6.03 20.45 -41.87
C ARG A 196 7.32 19.96 -42.50
N ARG A 197 7.20 19.31 -43.68
CA ARG A 197 8.35 19.11 -44.57
C ARG A 197 8.87 20.50 -44.94
N LEU A 198 9.91 20.95 -44.25
CA LEU A 198 10.80 21.96 -44.80
C LEU A 198 11.77 21.20 -45.69
N GLY A 199 11.64 21.39 -47.00
CA GLY A 199 12.66 20.98 -47.95
C GLY A 199 13.98 21.69 -47.61
N VAL A 200 15.06 21.01 -47.97
CA VAL A 200 16.47 21.42 -47.92
C VAL A 200 17.23 21.02 -46.64
N ALA A 201 18.18 20.12 -46.88
CA ALA A 201 19.20 19.51 -46.05
C ALA A 201 19.64 20.28 -44.79
N GLY A 202 19.52 19.61 -43.64
CA GLY A 202 20.14 20.01 -42.37
C GLY A 202 19.33 19.54 -41.17
N HIS A 203 19.68 18.40 -40.57
CA HIS A 203 19.06 17.95 -39.33
C HIS A 203 19.56 18.82 -38.16
N VAL A 204 18.72 19.77 -37.73
CA VAL A 204 18.85 20.43 -36.43
C VAL A 204 17.52 20.25 -35.68
N VAL A 205 17.54 19.45 -34.62
CA VAL A 205 16.41 19.34 -33.68
C VAL A 205 16.52 20.50 -32.70
N VAL A 206 15.77 21.58 -32.93
CA VAL A 206 15.67 22.69 -31.97
C VAL A 206 14.49 22.42 -31.03
N HIS A 207 14.78 22.11 -29.77
CA HIS A 207 13.77 22.12 -28.72
C HIS A 207 13.51 23.57 -28.31
N SER A 208 12.43 24.17 -28.80
CA SER A 208 11.95 25.47 -28.31
C SER A 208 11.20 25.28 -26.99
N LEU A 209 11.73 25.87 -25.91
CA LEU A 209 11.01 26.01 -24.65
C LEU A 209 10.05 27.21 -24.75
N PRO A 210 8.74 27.04 -24.51
CA PRO A 210 7.82 28.16 -24.47
C PRO A 210 7.99 28.93 -23.15
N GLY A 211 8.40 30.20 -23.21
CA GLY A 211 8.19 31.12 -22.07
C GLY A 211 9.24 32.19 -21.78
N ALA A 212 10.34 32.34 -22.51
CA ALA A 212 11.29 33.43 -22.23
C ALA A 212 10.83 34.74 -22.90
N ARG A 213 10.08 35.58 -22.18
CA ARG A 213 10.02 37.01 -22.45
C ARG A 213 11.12 37.70 -21.65
N ILE A 214 12.08 38.27 -22.36
CA ILE A 214 13.07 39.21 -21.83
C ILE A 214 12.34 40.54 -21.63
N VAL A 215 12.38 41.06 -20.40
CA VAL A 215 12.35 42.50 -20.10
C VAL A 215 13.64 42.80 -19.39
#